data_AF-A0A0B6XGP0-F1
#
_entry.id   AF-A0A0B6XGP0-F1
#
_cell.length_a   1.000
_cell.length_b   1.000
_cell.length_c   1.000
_cell.angle_alpha   90.00
_cell.angle_beta   90.00
_cell.angle_gamma   90.00
#
_symmetry.space_group_name_H-M   'P 1'
#
loop_
_entity.id
_entity.type
_entity.pdbx_description
1 polymer ?
#
loop_
_entity_poly.entity_id
_entity_poly.type
_entity_poly.pdbx_seq_one_letter_code
_entity_poly.pdbx_strand_id
1 'polypeptide(L)' 'MNTEQEPTIIVNGVELNSAQAMAIRNTVSSFLSYLGENGLDDDELGKVISASYQDRLREVQEIMFLHCSSKS' A
#
# COMPACT_ATOMS: atom_id res chain seq x y z
N MET A 1 -15.79 -13.80 6.30
CA MET A 1 -14.77 -13.00 5.59
C MET A 1 -14.37 -13.82 4.38
N ASN A 2 -14.64 -13.34 3.16
CA ASN A 2 -14.07 -13.98 1.97
C ASN A 2 -12.56 -13.98 2.17
N THR A 3 -11.98 -15.17 2.34
CA THR A 3 -10.53 -15.36 2.50
C THR A 3 -9.87 -15.24 1.13
N GLU A 4 -10.14 -14.14 0.43
CA GLU A 4 -9.39 -13.74 -0.76
C GLU A 4 -7.91 -13.74 -0.33
N GLN A 5 -7.11 -14.51 -1.04
CA GLN A 5 -5.73 -14.79 -0.69
C GLN A 5 -4.95 -13.47 -0.54
N GLU A 6 -4.28 -13.29 0.60
CA GLU A 6 -3.37 -12.16 0.79
C GLU A 6 -2.34 -12.10 -0.35
N PRO A 7 -1.89 -10.91 -0.79
CA PRO A 7 -0.93 -10.80 -1.88
C PRO A 7 0.37 -11.51 -1.51
N THR A 8 0.95 -12.23 -2.49
CA THR A 8 2.31 -12.76 -2.36
C THR A 8 3.30 -11.60 -2.39
N ILE A 9 4.01 -11.40 -1.28
CA ILE A 9 5.05 -10.36 -1.17
C ILE A 9 6.38 -11.05 -0.95
N ILE A 10 7.36 -10.72 -1.80
CA ILE A 10 8.72 -11.24 -1.74
C ILE A 10 9.66 -10.07 -1.47
N VAL A 11 10.38 -10.11 -0.36
CA VAL A 11 11.40 -9.11 -0.01
C VAL A 11 12.75 -9.79 0.01
N ASN A 12 13.66 -9.40 -0.89
CA ASN A 12 15.00 -9.97 -1.02
C ASN A 12 14.99 -11.52 -1.14
N GLY A 13 14.03 -12.07 -1.89
CA GLY A 13 13.87 -13.52 -2.08
C GLY A 13 13.18 -14.27 -0.92
N VAL A 14 12.77 -13.56 0.14
CA VAL A 14 12.00 -14.14 1.24
C VAL A 14 10.52 -13.87 1.03
N GLU A 15 9.72 -14.93 0.92
CA GLU A 15 8.27 -14.84 0.88
C GLU A 15 7.71 -14.55 2.28
N LEU A 16 6.85 -13.55 2.37
CA LEU A 16 6.19 -13.16 3.61
C LEU A 16 4.93 -13.99 3.86
N ASN A 17 4.69 -14.33 5.12
CA ASN A 17 3.45 -15.02 5.50
C ASN A 17 2.23 -14.07 5.45
N SER A 18 1.03 -14.62 5.55
CA SER A 18 -0.22 -13.85 5.46
C SER A 18 -0.33 -12.71 6.49
N ALA A 19 0.18 -12.91 7.72
CA ALA A 19 0.16 -11.85 8.74
C ALA A 19 1.11 -10.69 8.38
N GLN A 20 2.29 -11.01 7.84
CA GLN A 20 3.24 -10.01 7.34
C GLN A 20 2.70 -9.29 6.10
N ALA A 21 2.08 -10.01 5.16
CA ALA A 21 1.45 -9.41 3.98
C ALA A 21 0.30 -8.45 4.37
N MET A 22 -0.55 -8.87 5.31
CA MET A 22 -1.62 -8.06 5.85
C MET A 22 -1.10 -6.81 6.56
N ALA A 23 -0.01 -6.93 7.33
CA ALA A 23 0.63 -5.79 7.98
C ALA A 23 1.12 -4.76 6.95
N ILE A 24 1.76 -5.21 5.86
CA ILE A 24 2.20 -4.31 4.78
C ILE A 24 1.01 -3.63 4.10
N ARG A 25 -0.05 -4.37 3.78
CA ARG A 25 -1.28 -3.80 3.20
C ARG A 25 -1.84 -2.70 4.11
N ASN A 26 -1.92 -2.97 5.41
CA ASN A 26 -2.38 -1.97 6.37
C ASN A 26 -1.47 -0.74 6.39
N THR A 27 -0.15 -0.92 6.44
CA THR A 27 0.82 0.19 6.41
C THR A 27 0.69 1.04 5.15
N VAL A 28 0.56 0.42 3.96
CA VAL A 28 0.37 1.14 2.70
C VAL A 28 -0.91 1.98 2.74
N SER A 29 -2.02 1.38 3.16
CA SER A 29 -3.31 2.08 3.25
C SER A 29 -3.30 3.20 4.30
N SER A 30 -2.76 2.96 5.49
CA SER A 30 -2.68 3.97 6.54
C SER A 30 -1.77 5.14 6.15
N PHE A 31 -0.63 4.86 5.53
CA PHE A 31 0.29 5.93 5.15
C PHE A 31 -0.22 6.74 3.96
N LEU A 32 -0.90 6.10 3.00
CA LEU A 32 -1.59 6.82 1.93
C LEU A 32 -2.66 7.78 2.48
N SER A 33 -3.46 7.32 3.45
CA SER A 33 -4.46 8.17 4.12
C SER A 33 -3.78 9.35 4.84
N TYR A 34 -2.73 9.07 5.61
CA TYR A 34 -1.97 10.10 6.32
C TYR A 34 -1.45 11.18 5.37
N LEU A 35 -0.83 10.81 4.25
CA LEU A 35 -0.34 11.76 3.26
C LEU A 35 -1.45 12.56 2.60
N GLY A 36 -2.63 11.96 2.39
CA GLY A 36 -3.81 12.65 1.85
C GLY A 36 -4.32 13.77 2.75
N GLU A 37 -4.20 13.58 4.07
CA GLU A 37 -4.69 14.53 5.07
C GLU A 37 -3.62 15.54 5.50
N ASN A 38 -2.36 15.12 5.61
CA ASN A 38 -1.31 15.88 6.29
C ASN A 38 -0.15 16.29 5.38
N GLY A 39 0.09 15.57 4.28
CA GLY A 39 1.36 15.67 3.54
C GLY A 39 2.58 15.29 4.40
N LEU A 40 3.78 15.58 3.90
CA LEU A 40 5.05 15.40 4.61
C LEU A 40 5.61 16.72 5.16
N ASP A 41 5.48 17.80 4.39
CA ASP A 41 5.87 19.16 4.77
C ASP A 41 5.11 20.16 3.87
N ASP A 42 4.99 21.41 4.33
CA ASP A 42 4.25 22.48 3.65
C ASP A 42 5.08 23.25 2.63
N ASP A 43 6.39 23.05 2.61
CA ASP A 43 7.26 23.63 1.59
C ASP A 43 7.07 22.94 0.22
N GLU A 44 7.57 23.58 -0.83
CA GLU A 44 7.40 23.07 -2.20
C GLU A 44 8.07 21.70 -2.40
N LEU A 45 9.17 21.43 -1.71
CA LEU A 45 9.83 20.13 -1.76
C LEU A 45 8.97 19.05 -1.07
N GLY A 46 8.42 19.36 0.10
CA GLY A 46 7.51 18.54 0.88
C GLY A 46 6.26 18.14 0.09
N LYS A 47 5.64 19.08 -0.61
CA LYS A 47 4.49 18.80 -1.49
C LYS A 47 4.85 17.87 -2.64
N VAL A 48 5.97 18.12 -3.32
CA VAL A 48 6.42 17.28 -4.44
C VAL A 48 6.72 15.86 -3.97
N ILE A 49 7.40 15.70 -2.84
CA ILE A 49 7.69 14.38 -2.28
C ILE A 49 6.40 13.69 -1.84
N SER A 50 5.48 14.41 -1.18
CA SER A 50 4.18 13.87 -0.75
C SER A 50 3.38 13.31 -1.92
N ALA A 51 3.29 14.07 -3.02
CA ALA A 51 2.60 13.64 -4.23
C ALA A 51 3.26 12.39 -4.84
N SER A 52 4.60 12.38 -4.93
CA SER A 52 5.35 11.22 -5.44
C SER A 52 5.09 9.95 -4.61
N TYR A 53 5.07 10.08 -3.28
CA TYR A 53 4.77 8.97 -2.38
C TYR A 53 3.33 8.49 -2.52
N GLN A 54 2.36 9.40 -2.59
CA GLN A 54 0.95 9.05 -2.81
C GLN A 54 0.76 8.23 -4.09
N ASP A 55 1.41 8.62 -5.18
CA ASP A 55 1.29 7.91 -6.45
C ASP A 55 1.86 6.50 -6.37
N ARG A 56 3.05 6.32 -5.77
CA ARG A 56 3.63 4.98 -5.59
C ARG A 56 2.81 4.10 -4.65
N LEU A 57 2.25 4.68 -3.58
CA LEU A 57 1.41 3.95 -2.63
C LEU A 57 0.09 3.51 -3.27
N ARG A 58 -0.52 4.31 -4.14
CA ARG A 58 -1.72 3.93 -4.91
C ARG A 58 -1.46 2.75 -5.83
N GLU A 59 -0.34 2.76 -6.56
CA GLU A 59 0.04 1.63 -7.41
C GLU A 59 0.18 0.33 -6.60
N VAL A 60 0.89 0.39 -5.46
CA VAL A 60 1.06 -0.76 -4.57
C VAL A 60 -0.30 -1.21 -4.00
N GLN A 61 -1.14 -0.26 -3.59
CA GLN A 61 -2.48 -0.55 -3.10
C GLN A 61 -3.30 -1.30 -4.16
N GLU A 62 -3.37 -0.78 -5.40
CA GLU A 62 -4.08 -1.43 -6.50
C GLU A 62 -3.59 -2.86 -6.72
N ILE A 63 -2.27 -3.09 -6.76
CA ILE A 63 -1.69 -4.44 -6.89
C ILE A 63 -2.15 -5.38 -5.76
N MET A 64 -2.14 -4.88 -4.51
CA MET A 64 -2.55 -5.66 -3.34
C MET A 64 -4.05 -5.99 -3.33
N PHE A 65 -4.90 -5.12 -3.90
CA PHE A 65 -6.35 -5.30 -3.90
C PHE A 65 -6.91 -5.91 -5.21
N LEU A 66 -6.15 -5.93 -6.31
CA LEU A 66 -6.53 -6.58 -7.57
C LEU A 66 -6.84 -8.08 -7.40
N HIS A 67 -6.22 -8.72 -6.41
CA HIS A 67 -6.45 -10.13 -6.10
C HIS A 67 -7.75 -10.39 -5.33
N CYS A 68 -8.43 -9.35 -4.84
CA CYS A 68 -9.72 -9.46 -4.13
C CYS A 68 -10.96 -9.48 -5.05
N SER A 69 -10.79 -9.43 -6.38
CA SER A 69 -11.91 -9.32 -7.35
C SER A 69 -12.14 -10.57 -8.18
N SER A 70 -11.61 -11.72 -7.78
CA SER A 70 -11.86 -12.98 -8.50
C SER A 70 -13.08 -13.72 -7.94
N LYS A 71 -14.27 -13.29 -8.36
CA LYS A 71 -15.43 -14.12 -8.80
C LYS A 71 -16.72 -13.29 -8.90
N SER A 72 -17.20 -13.14 -10.14
CA SER A 72 -18.64 -13.19 -10.45
C SER A 72 -18.89 -14.37 -11.38
#